data_AF-T2JZG4-F1
#
_entry.id   AF-T2JZG4-F1
#
_cell.length_a   1.000
_cell.length_b   1.000
_cell.length_c   1.000
_cell.angle_alpha   90.00
_cell.angle_beta   90.00
_cell.angle_gamma   90.00
#
_symmetry.space_group_name_H-M   'P 1'
#
loop_
_entity.id
_entity.type
_entity.pdbx_description
1 polymer ?
#
loop_
_entity_poly.entity_id
_entity_poly.type
_entity_poly.pdbx_seq_one_letter_code
_entity_poly.pdbx_strand_id
1 'polypeptide(L)'
;MALEFTTLFEGQQSGLKVIFPDTGAAALARRDWGETPFRVTDLGSRATGIERKISEADEIFLLVCPSSVEVETVEKLCELAGDRPVILLIPQLEDVSIVGIGYAARQLRDRFISTLESVYYFRPLDDVVVLRSYPSPWLVFLEKEDGYELIAEQGQKPMGEALDILVNNALKGEEDDSNQPQPKKGGIFASMQSFLKALSQ
;
A
#
# COMPACT_ATOMS: atom_id res chain seq x y z
N MET A 1 9.36 3.88 13.39
CA MET A 1 8.12 3.77 12.57
C MET A 1 7.05 2.88 13.17
N ALA A 2 7.15 1.53 13.15
CA ALA A 2 6.06 0.69 13.68
C ALA A 2 5.80 0.91 15.19
N LEU A 3 6.86 1.02 16.00
CA LEU A 3 6.74 1.38 17.42
C LEU A 3 6.09 2.75 17.61
N GLU A 4 6.49 3.76 16.85
CA GLU A 4 5.89 5.10 16.91
C GLU A 4 4.42 5.08 16.50
N PHE A 5 4.03 4.26 15.53
CA PHE A 5 2.62 4.11 15.14
C PHE A 5 1.75 3.59 16.29
N THR A 6 2.34 2.83 17.23
CA THR A 6 1.58 2.33 18.39
C THR A 6 1.14 3.42 19.37
N THR A 7 1.72 4.62 19.32
CA THR A 7 1.31 5.74 20.19
C THR A 7 -0.09 6.25 19.86
N LEU A 8 -0.60 5.97 18.64
CA LEU A 8 -1.98 6.26 18.26
C LEU A 8 -3.01 5.46 19.09
N PHE A 9 -2.57 4.40 19.79
CA PHE A 9 -3.41 3.56 20.66
C PHE A 9 -3.18 3.85 22.15
N GLU A 10 -2.67 5.02 22.51
CA GLU A 10 -2.54 5.44 23.90
C GLU A 10 -3.87 5.31 24.66
N GLY A 11 -3.86 4.56 25.77
CA GLY A 11 -5.05 4.22 26.55
C GLY A 11 -5.73 2.90 26.16
N GLN A 12 -5.36 2.29 25.03
CA GLN A 12 -5.89 1.01 24.53
C GLN A 12 -4.80 -0.05 24.31
N GLN A 13 -3.55 0.22 24.69
CA GLN A 13 -2.41 -0.63 24.36
C GLN A 13 -2.52 -2.06 24.92
N SER A 14 -3.21 -2.28 26.03
CA SER A 14 -3.37 -3.62 26.62
C SER A 14 -4.13 -4.60 25.72
N GLY A 15 -5.03 -4.07 24.88
CA GLY A 15 -5.77 -4.80 23.85
C GLY A 15 -5.06 -4.85 22.49
N LEU A 16 -3.99 -4.06 22.31
CA LEU A 16 -3.24 -4.01 21.06
C LEU A 16 -2.33 -5.24 20.92
N LYS A 17 -2.43 -5.87 19.75
CA LYS A 17 -1.51 -6.92 19.30
C LYS A 17 -0.80 -6.49 18.02
N VAL A 18 0.49 -6.26 18.13
CA VAL A 18 1.39 -5.97 17.01
C VAL A 18 1.90 -7.29 16.44
N ILE A 19 1.68 -7.49 15.15
CA ILE A 19 1.98 -8.72 14.44
C ILE A 19 2.99 -8.41 13.35
N PHE A 20 4.01 -9.25 13.23
CA PHE A 20 5.00 -9.23 12.16
C PHE A 20 4.82 -10.43 11.21
N PRO A 21 5.36 -10.36 9.97
CA PRO A 21 5.20 -11.42 8.99
C PRO A 21 5.80 -12.75 9.44
N ASP A 22 6.94 -12.69 10.13
CA ASP A 22 7.69 -13.86 10.57
C ASP A 22 8.23 -13.73 12.02
N THR A 23 8.63 -14.87 12.59
CA THR A 23 9.15 -14.98 13.96
C THR A 23 10.45 -14.20 14.17
N GLY A 24 11.30 -14.10 13.16
CA GLY A 24 12.56 -13.35 13.21
C GLY A 24 12.30 -11.85 13.36
N ALA A 25 11.44 -11.28 12.52
CA ALA A 25 11.03 -9.88 12.62
C ALA A 25 10.36 -9.58 13.97
N ALA A 26 9.46 -10.45 14.44
CA ALA A 26 8.82 -10.30 15.74
C ALA A 26 9.81 -10.36 16.92
N ALA A 27 10.78 -11.27 16.87
CA ALA A 27 11.81 -11.41 17.90
C ALA A 27 12.75 -10.20 17.92
N LEU A 28 13.13 -9.70 16.74
CA LEU A 28 13.93 -8.49 16.58
C LEU A 28 13.22 -7.28 17.19
N ALA A 29 11.93 -7.10 16.88
CA ALA A 29 11.12 -6.03 17.44
C ALA A 29 11.05 -6.11 18.98
N ARG A 30 10.78 -7.28 19.56
CA ARG A 30 10.78 -7.45 21.03
C ARG A 30 12.12 -7.12 21.67
N ARG A 31 13.23 -7.52 21.05
CA ARG A 31 14.58 -7.22 21.53
C ARG A 31 14.84 -5.72 21.52
N ASP A 32 14.50 -5.06 20.41
CA ASP A 32 14.86 -3.65 20.19
C ASP A 32 13.90 -2.69 20.92
N TRP A 33 12.64 -3.09 21.16
CA TRP A 33 11.64 -2.26 21.84
C TRP A 33 11.62 -2.47 23.36
N GLY A 34 12.13 -3.59 23.85
CA GLY A 34 12.10 -3.93 25.27
C GLY A 34 10.69 -4.21 25.77
N GLU A 35 10.39 -3.75 26.99
CA GLU A 35 9.07 -3.92 27.60
C GLU A 35 8.05 -2.99 26.93
N THR A 36 6.98 -3.58 26.37
CA THR A 36 5.91 -2.86 25.69
C THR A 36 4.57 -3.03 26.40
N PRO A 37 3.70 -2.01 26.42
CA PRO A 37 2.36 -2.11 27.01
C PRO A 37 1.36 -2.94 26.17
N PHE A 38 1.80 -3.41 25.01
CA PHE A 38 1.05 -4.22 24.04
C PHE A 38 1.79 -5.53 23.75
N ARG A 39 1.11 -6.48 23.12
CA ARG A 39 1.69 -7.79 22.75
C ARG A 39 2.36 -7.72 21.38
N VAL A 40 3.56 -8.31 21.25
CA VAL A 40 4.28 -8.43 19.97
C VAL A 40 4.42 -9.91 19.57
N THR A 41 3.89 -10.27 18.41
CA THR A 41 3.92 -11.65 17.87
C THR A 41 4.20 -11.67 16.37
N ASP A 42 4.28 -12.87 15.80
CA ASP A 42 4.28 -13.16 14.37
C ASP A 42 2.92 -13.71 13.89
N LEU A 43 2.74 -13.82 12.58
CA LEU A 43 1.59 -14.48 11.94
C LEU A 43 1.52 -16.00 12.16
N GLY A 44 2.52 -16.57 12.82
CA GLY A 44 2.65 -18.00 13.02
C GLY A 44 3.55 -18.66 11.97
N SER A 45 3.44 -19.97 11.92
CA SER A 45 4.21 -20.84 11.03
C SER A 45 3.33 -22.00 10.58
N ARG A 46 3.85 -22.85 9.69
CA ARG A 46 3.15 -24.09 9.32
C ARG A 46 2.84 -25.00 10.52
N ALA A 47 3.64 -24.91 11.60
CA ALA A 47 3.44 -25.70 12.82
C ALA A 47 2.47 -25.04 13.82
N THR A 48 2.33 -23.72 13.76
CA THR A 48 1.51 -22.92 14.68
C THR A 48 0.73 -21.88 13.90
N GLY A 49 -0.53 -22.18 13.58
CA GLY A 49 -1.41 -21.25 12.88
C GLY A 49 -1.76 -20.01 13.68
N ILE A 50 -2.16 -18.94 12.97
CA ILE A 50 -2.55 -17.64 13.51
C ILE A 50 -3.69 -17.73 14.55
N GLU A 51 -4.58 -18.71 14.43
CA GLU A 51 -5.66 -18.95 15.38
C GLU A 51 -5.18 -19.24 16.80
N ARG A 52 -3.96 -19.77 16.97
CA ARG A 52 -3.36 -20.02 18.30
C ARG A 52 -2.64 -18.79 18.86
N LYS A 53 -2.47 -17.76 18.04
CA LYS A 53 -1.77 -16.52 18.37
C LYS A 53 -2.75 -15.39 18.72
N ILE A 54 -4.05 -15.61 18.57
CA ILE A 54 -5.11 -14.64 18.88
C ILE A 54 -5.90 -15.12 20.12
N SER A 55 -6.32 -14.19 20.96
CA SER A 55 -7.22 -14.42 22.09
C SER A 55 -8.37 -13.41 22.10
N GLU A 56 -9.35 -13.64 22.97
CA GLU A 56 -10.47 -12.71 23.19
C GLU A 56 -10.02 -11.37 23.81
N ALA A 57 -8.88 -11.35 24.50
CA ALA A 57 -8.30 -10.14 25.07
C ALA A 57 -7.53 -9.29 24.05
N ASP A 58 -7.39 -9.75 22.80
CA ASP A 58 -6.88 -8.93 21.71
C ASP A 58 -8.06 -8.13 21.12
N GLU A 59 -7.98 -6.81 21.19
CA GLU A 59 -9.03 -5.88 20.75
C GLU A 59 -8.68 -5.20 19.42
N ILE A 60 -7.38 -5.00 19.14
CA ILE A 60 -6.88 -4.32 17.94
C ILE A 60 -5.68 -5.08 17.40
N PHE A 61 -5.63 -5.29 16.09
CA PHE A 61 -4.52 -5.94 15.40
C PHE A 61 -3.77 -4.95 14.52
N LEU A 62 -2.47 -4.80 14.75
CA LEU A 62 -1.58 -4.01 13.89
C LEU A 62 -0.60 -4.96 13.19
N LEU A 63 -0.80 -5.21 11.90
CA LEU A 63 0.08 -6.05 11.10
C LEU A 63 1.09 -5.18 10.35
N VAL A 64 2.38 -5.42 10.60
CA VAL A 64 3.48 -4.59 10.09
C VAL A 64 4.08 -5.21 8.83
N CYS A 65 4.06 -4.47 7.73
CA CYS A 65 4.66 -4.82 6.45
C CYS A 65 4.33 -6.23 5.93
N PRO A 66 3.06 -6.70 5.95
CA PRO A 66 2.73 -7.99 5.34
C PRO A 66 2.94 -7.97 3.84
N SER A 67 3.34 -9.09 3.26
CA SER A 67 3.56 -9.23 1.81
C SER A 67 2.54 -10.17 1.17
N SER A 68 2.65 -10.36 -0.15
CA SER A 68 1.89 -11.35 -0.92
C SER A 68 2.11 -12.78 -0.41
N VAL A 69 3.24 -13.07 0.23
CA VAL A 69 3.55 -14.38 0.81
C VAL A 69 2.59 -14.71 1.96
N GLU A 70 2.24 -13.73 2.78
CA GLU A 70 1.42 -13.92 3.97
C GLU A 70 -0.08 -13.68 3.72
N VAL A 71 -0.49 -13.30 2.51
CA VAL A 71 -1.83 -12.77 2.23
C VAL A 71 -2.97 -13.69 2.68
N GLU A 72 -2.83 -15.01 2.51
CA GLU A 72 -3.84 -15.98 2.97
C GLU A 72 -3.95 -16.02 4.51
N THR A 73 -2.83 -15.83 5.20
CA THR A 73 -2.81 -15.77 6.67
C THR A 73 -3.37 -14.45 7.17
N VAL A 74 -3.15 -13.34 6.44
CA VAL A 74 -3.78 -12.04 6.72
C VAL A 74 -5.29 -12.12 6.52
N GLU A 75 -5.75 -12.74 5.43
CA GLU A 75 -7.17 -12.99 5.17
C GLU A 75 -7.81 -13.75 6.34
N LYS A 76 -7.18 -14.85 6.78
CA LYS A 76 -7.62 -15.62 7.95
C LYS A 76 -7.59 -14.81 9.26
N LEU A 77 -6.60 -13.94 9.45
CA LEU A 77 -6.55 -13.04 10.60
C LEU A 77 -7.77 -12.11 10.61
N CYS A 78 -8.14 -11.53 9.47
CA CYS A 78 -9.32 -10.68 9.36
C CYS A 78 -10.62 -11.44 9.68
N GLU A 79 -10.76 -12.68 9.22
CA GLU A 79 -11.91 -13.54 9.59
C GLU A 79 -11.98 -13.80 11.09
N LEU A 80 -10.84 -14.11 11.72
CA LEU A 80 -10.76 -14.37 13.15
C LEU A 80 -10.95 -13.11 14.00
N ALA A 81 -10.56 -11.94 13.47
CA ALA A 81 -10.74 -10.67 14.15
C ALA A 81 -12.23 -10.32 14.32
N GLY A 82 -13.09 -10.72 13.38
CA GLY A 82 -14.51 -10.37 13.40
C GLY A 82 -14.68 -8.85 13.31
N ASP A 83 -15.42 -8.24 14.24
CA ASP A 83 -15.65 -6.79 14.27
C ASP A 83 -14.46 -5.98 14.83
N ARG A 84 -13.38 -6.65 15.27
CA ARG A 84 -12.19 -6.00 15.83
C ARG A 84 -11.33 -5.36 14.74
N PRO A 85 -10.83 -4.12 14.92
CA PRO A 85 -10.02 -3.47 13.91
C PRO A 85 -8.74 -4.24 13.56
N VAL A 86 -8.51 -4.43 12.26
CA VAL A 86 -7.26 -4.93 11.69
C VAL A 86 -6.64 -3.82 10.84
N ILE A 87 -5.45 -3.38 11.23
CA ILE A 87 -4.71 -2.30 10.58
C ILE A 87 -3.48 -2.90 9.92
N LEU A 88 -3.36 -2.71 8.61
CA LEU A 88 -2.20 -3.14 7.83
C LEU A 88 -1.30 -1.93 7.62
N LEU A 89 -0.13 -1.93 8.28
CA LEU A 89 0.85 -0.87 8.14
C LEU A 89 1.81 -1.22 6.99
N ILE A 90 1.82 -0.40 5.94
CA ILE A 90 2.67 -0.55 4.75
C ILE A 90 2.52 -1.96 4.12
N PRO A 91 1.29 -2.39 3.78
CA PRO A 91 1.09 -3.70 3.16
C PRO A 91 1.61 -3.76 1.72
N GLN A 92 2.15 -4.92 1.34
CA GLN A 92 2.58 -5.28 -0.01
C GLN A 92 1.91 -6.60 -0.46
N LEU A 93 0.58 -6.64 -0.44
CA LEU A 93 -0.20 -7.88 -0.61
C LEU A 93 -0.29 -8.39 -2.07
N GLU A 94 0.18 -7.60 -3.03
CA GLU A 94 0.18 -7.96 -4.44
C GLU A 94 1.62 -8.21 -4.91
N ASP A 95 1.85 -9.35 -5.57
CA ASP A 95 3.14 -9.66 -6.19
C ASP A 95 3.20 -9.09 -7.61
N VAL A 96 4.02 -8.04 -7.79
CA VAL A 96 4.23 -7.36 -9.07
C VAL A 96 4.71 -8.31 -10.19
N SER A 97 5.37 -9.43 -9.85
CA SER A 97 5.81 -10.45 -10.82
C SER A 97 4.68 -11.37 -11.31
N ILE A 98 3.52 -11.36 -10.62
CA ILE A 98 2.33 -12.17 -10.93
C ILE A 98 1.15 -11.28 -11.38
N VAL A 99 1.29 -9.95 -11.31
CA VAL A 99 0.24 -8.99 -11.72
C VAL A 99 -0.05 -9.13 -13.23
N GLY A 100 -1.26 -9.61 -13.54
CA GLY A 100 -1.90 -9.44 -14.87
C GLY A 100 -2.19 -10.71 -15.66
N ILE A 101 -1.57 -11.86 -15.36
CA ILE A 101 -1.63 -13.05 -16.23
C ILE A 101 -2.30 -14.30 -15.61
N GLY A 102 -2.70 -14.26 -14.34
CA GLY A 102 -3.28 -15.42 -13.64
C GLY A 102 -4.67 -15.20 -13.05
N TYR A 103 -5.56 -16.18 -13.22
CA TYR A 103 -6.88 -16.26 -12.57
C TYR A 103 -6.78 -16.12 -11.03
N ALA A 104 -5.76 -16.74 -10.43
CA ALA A 104 -5.54 -16.72 -8.98
C ALA A 104 -5.32 -15.29 -8.42
N ALA A 105 -4.55 -14.44 -9.11
CA ALA A 105 -4.29 -13.08 -8.67
C ALA A 105 -5.56 -12.20 -8.71
N ARG A 106 -6.39 -12.37 -9.76
CA ARG A 106 -7.69 -11.69 -9.86
C ARG A 106 -8.63 -12.14 -8.75
N GLN A 107 -8.71 -13.45 -8.54
CA GLN A 107 -9.56 -14.02 -7.49
C GLN A 107 -9.15 -13.53 -6.09
N LEU A 108 -7.86 -13.44 -5.79
CA LEU A 108 -7.37 -12.89 -4.52
C LEU A 108 -7.74 -11.41 -4.36
N ARG A 109 -7.57 -10.62 -5.43
CA ARG A 109 -7.96 -9.21 -5.42
C ARG A 109 -9.45 -9.04 -5.15
N ASP A 110 -10.29 -9.75 -5.88
CA ASP A 110 -11.74 -9.64 -5.78
C ASP A 110 -12.27 -10.14 -4.43
N ARG A 111 -11.67 -11.22 -3.90
CA ARG A 111 -12.07 -11.86 -2.63
C ARG A 111 -11.64 -11.07 -1.39
N PHE A 112 -10.40 -10.56 -1.39
CA PHE A 112 -9.78 -10.03 -0.16
C PHE A 112 -9.31 -8.59 -0.31
N ILE A 113 -8.41 -8.31 -1.26
CA ILE A 113 -7.74 -7.00 -1.33
C ILE A 113 -8.74 -5.86 -1.60
N SER A 114 -9.78 -6.12 -2.40
CA SER A 114 -10.87 -5.18 -2.70
C SER A 114 -11.69 -4.76 -1.48
N THR A 115 -11.66 -5.56 -0.41
CA THR A 115 -12.41 -5.33 0.83
C THR A 115 -11.68 -4.42 1.81
N LEU A 116 -10.39 -4.16 1.56
CA LEU A 116 -9.56 -3.33 2.43
C LEU A 116 -9.78 -1.83 2.12
N GLU A 117 -10.04 -1.05 3.16
CA GLU A 117 -10.12 0.41 3.05
C GLU A 117 -8.73 1.05 3.13
N SER A 118 -8.36 1.81 2.10
CA SER A 118 -7.09 2.54 2.07
C SER A 118 -7.21 3.85 2.86
N VAL A 119 -6.71 3.85 4.09
CA VAL A 119 -6.77 5.02 4.99
C VAL A 119 -5.70 6.08 4.65
N TYR A 120 -4.48 5.63 4.36
CA TYR A 120 -3.38 6.50 3.96
C TYR A 120 -2.61 5.86 2.81
N TYR A 121 -2.33 6.64 1.78
CA TYR A 121 -1.54 6.19 0.65
C TYR A 121 -0.72 7.33 0.10
N PHE A 122 0.56 7.08 -0.13
CA PHE A 122 1.47 8.03 -0.75
C PHE A 122 2.33 7.28 -1.76
N ARG A 123 2.17 7.60 -3.04
CA ARG A 123 2.98 7.01 -4.12
C ARG A 123 3.51 8.12 -5.02
N PRO A 124 4.79 8.49 -4.86
CA PRO A 124 5.48 9.25 -5.88
C PRO A 124 5.78 8.34 -7.08
N LEU A 125 5.57 8.89 -8.26
CA LEU A 125 6.01 8.45 -9.58
C LEU A 125 6.86 9.59 -10.17
N ASP A 126 7.47 9.38 -11.34
CA ASP A 126 8.43 10.32 -11.94
C ASP A 126 8.02 11.80 -11.83
N ASP A 127 6.89 12.18 -12.45
CA ASP A 127 6.36 13.56 -12.40
C ASP A 127 4.99 13.64 -11.69
N VAL A 128 4.56 12.56 -11.02
CA VAL A 128 3.16 12.44 -10.54
C VAL A 128 3.14 11.89 -9.12
N VAL A 129 2.33 12.48 -8.25
CA VAL A 129 2.10 11.97 -6.89
C VAL A 129 0.63 11.58 -6.73
N VAL A 130 0.39 10.35 -6.32
CA VAL A 130 -0.93 9.89 -5.90
C VAL A 130 -0.99 9.85 -4.38
N LEU A 131 -1.89 10.64 -3.80
CA LEU A 131 -2.07 10.80 -2.36
C LEU A 131 -3.50 10.41 -1.94
N ARG A 132 -3.63 9.78 -0.78
CA ARG A 132 -4.89 9.60 -0.06
C ARG A 132 -4.65 9.83 1.42
N SER A 133 -5.49 10.66 2.03
CA SER A 133 -5.60 10.81 3.47
C SER A 133 -7.07 10.77 3.83
N TYR A 134 -7.57 9.64 4.30
CA TYR A 134 -8.98 9.46 4.63
C TYR A 134 -9.45 10.56 5.62
N PRO A 135 -10.65 11.15 5.42
CA PRO A 135 -11.67 10.77 4.44
C PRO A 135 -11.55 11.44 3.06
N SER A 136 -10.58 12.34 2.85
CA SER A 136 -10.42 13.12 1.62
C SER A 136 -10.16 12.25 0.40
N PRO A 137 -10.74 12.57 -0.80
CA PRO A 137 -10.64 11.79 -2.05
C PRO A 137 -9.20 11.40 -2.43
N TRP A 138 -9.07 10.51 -3.41
CA TRP A 138 -7.77 10.26 -4.02
C TRP A 138 -7.34 11.49 -4.79
N LEU A 139 -6.18 12.04 -4.45
CA LEU A 139 -5.61 13.24 -5.05
C LEU A 139 -4.49 12.83 -6.00
N VAL A 140 -4.47 13.43 -7.18
CA VAL A 140 -3.38 13.29 -8.16
C VAL A 140 -2.73 14.64 -8.35
N PHE A 141 -1.45 14.71 -8.04
CA PHE A 141 -0.62 15.89 -8.26
C PHE A 141 0.33 15.65 -9.43
N LEU A 142 0.59 16.69 -10.21
CA LEU A 142 1.56 16.70 -11.31
C LEU A 142 2.67 17.70 -10.98
N GLU A 143 3.91 17.30 -11.23
CA GLU A 143 5.07 18.17 -11.08
C GLU A 143 5.09 19.23 -12.18
N LYS A 144 5.37 20.46 -11.76
CA LYS A 144 5.50 21.69 -12.55
C LYS A 144 6.79 22.39 -12.15
N GLU A 145 7.16 23.46 -12.87
CA GLU A 145 8.40 24.20 -12.62
C GLU A 145 8.53 24.69 -11.16
N ASP A 146 7.42 25.10 -10.55
CA ASP A 146 7.37 25.66 -9.19
C ASP A 146 6.91 24.66 -8.11
N GLY A 147 6.76 23.37 -8.44
CA GLY A 147 6.37 22.31 -7.51
C GLY A 147 5.19 21.46 -7.99
N TYR A 148 4.43 20.88 -7.06
CA TYR A 148 3.33 19.97 -7.38
C TYR A 148 1.97 20.68 -7.39
N GLU A 149 1.22 20.52 -8.48
CA GLU A 149 -0.13 21.05 -8.62
C GLU A 149 -1.18 19.93 -8.64
N LEU A 150 -2.32 20.16 -7.98
CA LEU A 150 -3.44 19.21 -7.98
C LEU A 150 -4.13 19.20 -9.35
N ILE A 151 -4.11 18.05 -10.03
CA ILE A 151 -4.73 17.91 -11.37
C ILE A 151 -6.03 17.11 -11.36
N ALA A 152 -6.28 16.29 -10.33
CA ALA A 152 -7.51 15.52 -10.23
C ALA A 152 -7.85 15.07 -8.80
N GLU A 153 -9.15 14.98 -8.54
CA GLU A 153 -9.74 14.28 -7.40
C GLU A 153 -10.53 13.08 -7.89
N GLN A 154 -10.36 11.92 -7.27
CA GLN A 154 -11.01 10.67 -7.67
C GLN A 154 -11.67 9.98 -6.47
N GLY A 155 -12.84 9.38 -6.70
CA GLY A 155 -13.53 8.57 -5.69
C GLY A 155 -12.86 7.22 -5.43
N GLN A 156 -12.07 6.73 -6.41
CA GLN A 156 -11.34 5.47 -6.32
C GLN A 156 -9.87 5.69 -6.67
N LYS A 157 -9.02 4.74 -6.27
CA LYS A 157 -7.57 4.78 -6.51
C LYS A 157 -7.26 4.81 -8.02
N PRO A 158 -6.69 5.91 -8.56
CA PRO A 158 -6.29 5.94 -9.96
C PRO A 158 -5.02 5.10 -10.16
N MET A 159 -5.05 4.15 -11.11
CA MET A 159 -3.91 3.30 -11.47
C MET A 159 -3.89 3.01 -12.97
N GLY A 160 -2.70 2.73 -13.51
CA GLY A 160 -2.51 2.36 -14.92
C GLY A 160 -3.12 3.38 -15.87
N GLU A 161 -3.88 2.91 -16.86
CA GLU A 161 -4.51 3.75 -17.88
C GLU A 161 -5.38 4.88 -17.30
N ALA A 162 -6.09 4.64 -16.20
CA ALA A 162 -6.91 5.68 -15.57
C ALA A 162 -6.06 6.85 -15.05
N LEU A 163 -4.87 6.56 -14.52
CA LEU A 163 -3.93 7.60 -14.10
C LEU A 163 -3.32 8.30 -15.32
N ASP A 164 -2.94 7.55 -16.36
CA ASP A 164 -2.35 8.09 -17.58
C ASP A 164 -3.29 9.07 -18.29
N ILE A 165 -4.60 8.79 -18.30
CA ILE A 165 -5.61 9.69 -18.88
C ILE A 165 -5.66 11.02 -18.13
N LEU A 166 -5.64 10.99 -16.79
CA LEU A 166 -5.68 12.21 -15.97
C LEU A 166 -4.47 13.10 -16.24
N VAL A 167 -3.28 12.50 -16.29
CA VAL A 167 -2.02 13.21 -16.55
C VAL A 167 -2.01 13.80 -17.96
N ASN A 168 -2.38 13.01 -18.98
CA ASN A 168 -2.41 13.47 -20.36
C ASN A 168 -3.41 14.61 -20.58
N ASN A 169 -4.56 14.58 -19.89
CA ASN A 169 -5.54 15.67 -19.98
C ASN A 169 -5.02 16.96 -19.34
N ALA A 170 -4.33 16.86 -18.20
CA ALA A 170 -3.71 18.02 -17.56
C ALA A 170 -2.65 18.67 -18.46
N LEU A 171 -1.80 17.87 -19.11
CA LEU A 171 -0.76 18.37 -20.02
C LEU A 171 -1.34 19.01 -21.31
N LYS A 172 -2.45 18.48 -21.83
CA LYS A 172 -3.11 19.05 -23.03
C LYS A 172 -3.81 20.38 -22.73
N GLY A 173 -4.36 20.55 -21.53
CA GLY A 173 -4.98 21.81 -21.12
C GLY A 173 -4.01 23.00 -21.11
N GLU A 174 -2.70 22.74 -20.99
CA GLU A 174 -1.65 23.77 -21.03
C GLU A 174 -1.18 24.10 -22.45
N GLU A 175 -1.27 23.14 -23.39
CA GLU A 175 -0.92 23.38 -24.79
C GLU A 175 -1.94 24.30 -25.50
N ASP A 176 -3.20 24.30 -25.09
CA ASP A 176 -4.24 25.19 -25.66
C ASP A 176 -4.15 26.65 -25.13
N ASP A 177 -3.43 26.89 -24.03
CA ASP A 177 -3.26 28.24 -23.44
C ASP A 177 -1.90 28.90 -23.78
N SER A 178 -1.00 28.18 -24.48
CA SER A 178 0.37 28.63 -24.77
C SER A 178 0.72 28.62 -26.26
N ASN A 179 0.53 29.78 -26.92
CA ASN A 179 0.96 30.00 -28.30
C ASN A 179 2.48 30.32 -28.39
N GLN A 180 3.35 29.37 -28.04
CA GLN A 180 4.82 29.44 -28.28
C GLN A 180 5.45 28.05 -28.59
N PRO A 181 6.53 28.00 -29.40
CA PRO A 181 7.04 26.76 -29.99
C PRO A 181 7.85 25.90 -29.00
N GLN A 182 7.49 24.61 -28.94
CA GLN A 182 8.08 23.55 -28.09
C GLN A 182 9.59 23.29 -28.32
N PRO A 183 10.36 23.02 -27.25
CA PRO A 183 11.45 22.05 -27.29
C PRO A 183 10.94 20.64 -26.94
N LYS A 184 11.55 19.63 -27.59
CA LYS A 184 11.09 18.24 -27.64
C LYS A 184 11.30 17.46 -26.32
N LYS A 185 10.17 16.98 -25.77
CA LYS A 185 9.87 15.73 -25.03
C LYS A 185 11.01 14.87 -24.44
N GLY A 186 10.81 14.49 -23.18
CA GLY A 186 11.46 13.36 -22.51
C GLY A 186 10.55 12.61 -21.52
N GLY A 187 9.26 12.44 -21.81
CA GLY A 187 8.33 11.67 -20.96
C GLY A 187 8.09 10.24 -21.46
N ILE A 188 8.35 9.26 -20.59
CA ILE A 188 7.87 7.85 -20.49
C ILE A 188 7.97 6.92 -21.73
N PHE A 189 8.09 7.42 -22.96
CA PHE A 189 8.38 6.60 -24.15
C PHE A 189 9.84 6.10 -24.22
N ALA A 190 10.74 6.65 -23.41
CA ALA A 190 12.13 6.21 -23.34
C ALA A 190 12.28 4.79 -22.76
N SER A 191 11.42 4.40 -21.81
CA SER A 191 11.50 3.09 -21.17
C SER A 191 11.11 1.96 -22.13
N MET A 192 10.10 2.17 -22.98
CA MET A 192 9.71 1.20 -24.02
C MET A 192 10.79 1.03 -25.09
N GLN A 193 11.47 2.11 -25.48
CA GLN A 193 12.57 2.01 -26.45
C GLN A 193 13.79 1.30 -25.87
N SER A 194 14.09 1.46 -24.56
CA SER A 194 15.15 0.67 -23.92
C SER A 194 14.80 -0.82 -23.82
N PHE A 195 13.54 -1.17 -23.57
CA PHE A 195 13.09 -2.57 -23.52
C PHE A 195 13.14 -3.26 -24.89
N LEU A 196 12.77 -2.58 -25.97
CA LEU A 196 12.83 -3.15 -27.33
C LEU A 196 14.28 -3.29 -27.83
N LYS A 197 15.19 -2.39 -27.42
CA LYS A 197 16.61 -2.44 -27.82
C LYS A 197 17.40 -3.54 -27.07
N ALA A 198 16.93 -3.96 -25.90
CA ALA A 198 17.51 -5.06 -25.12
C ALA A 198 17.10 -6.46 -25.61
N LEU A 199 16.06 -6.56 -26.45
CA LEU A 199 15.59 -7.83 -27.05
C LEU A 199 16.20 -8.12 -28.42
N SER A 200 16.90 -7.16 -29.02
CA SER A 200 17.54 -7.30 -30.32
C SER A 200 19.05 -7.59 -30.24
N GLN A 201 19.54 -8.06 -29.08
CA GLN A 201 20.94 -8.45 -28.87
C GLN A 201 21.04 -9.88 -28.37
#